data_AF-A0A327NK42-F1
#
_entry.id   AF-A0A327NK42-F1
#
_cell.length_a   1.000
_cell.length_b   1.000
_cell.length_c   1.000
_cell.angle_alpha   90.00
_cell.angle_beta   90.00
_cell.angle_gamma   90.00
#
_symmetry.space_group_name_H-M   'P 1'
#
loop_
_entity.id
_entity.type
_entity.pdbx_description
1 polymer ?
#
loop_
_entity_poly.entity_id
_entity_poly.type
_entity_poly.pdbx_seq_one_letter_code
_entity_poly.pdbx_strand_id
1 'polypeptide(L)'
;MHRLNLLLFTLLLLTLKTHGQITVYQDEKGQIFTTSDSYSTGRQTTSTASYIKVTFLGNPFFTFPVWQEGKVQLDRSGKELDCQLAYNLVTSDVLCRFAGDSAVTIITPERFTINNTTFVRLQNSIAGLEYRTYFSILHNGPTKLWMSLNSQIEPRNSAEEIKTSYYKDLNIQGIYRIKTKYYIQKGEGEPRLVNLSKKLLLDAFADQAAALESKIPSRQLTPNDIIDAINVYDSLVLAERKSLAHLSKEELFKKTLQAKITYPGWVGKQGIYGRVYAGFDVDSQGQSKMSSFLVPIMLVLDLRRR
;
A
#
# COMPACT_ATOMS: atom_id res chain seq x y z
N MET A 1 -12.36 -12.65 47.61
CA MET A 1 -11.54 -12.71 46.38
C MET A 1 -12.00 -11.76 45.26
N HIS A 2 -13.29 -11.43 45.10
CA HIS A 2 -13.75 -10.55 43.99
C HIS A 2 -13.28 -9.08 44.03
N ARG A 3 -12.97 -8.52 45.21
CA ARG A 3 -12.49 -7.12 45.32
C ARG A 3 -11.05 -6.91 44.83
N LEU A 4 -10.20 -7.94 44.86
CA LEU A 4 -8.81 -7.87 44.37
C LEU A 4 -8.75 -7.88 42.84
N ASN A 5 -9.62 -8.66 42.19
CA ASN A 5 -9.72 -8.71 40.73
C ASN A 5 -10.25 -7.40 40.12
N LEU A 6 -11.20 -6.73 40.80
CA LEU A 6 -11.70 -5.43 40.35
C LEU A 6 -10.59 -4.36 40.40
N LEU A 7 -9.77 -4.38 41.46
CA LEU A 7 -8.68 -3.42 41.67
C LEU A 7 -7.54 -3.62 40.65
N LEU A 8 -7.23 -4.88 40.30
CA LEU A 8 -6.27 -5.21 39.23
C LEU A 8 -6.78 -4.76 37.85
N PHE A 9 -8.07 -4.92 37.56
CA PHE A 9 -8.67 -4.48 36.29
C PHE A 9 -8.67 -2.95 36.15
N THR A 10 -8.93 -2.21 37.24
CA THR A 10 -8.83 -0.74 37.24
C THR A 10 -7.38 -0.24 37.14
N LEU A 11 -6.38 -0.95 37.67
CA LEU A 11 -4.98 -0.55 37.52
C LEU A 11 -4.43 -0.79 36.10
N LEU A 12 -4.94 -1.81 35.40
CA LEU A 12 -4.56 -2.09 34.00
C LEU A 12 -5.16 -1.10 33.00
N LEU A 13 -6.22 -0.37 33.36
CA LEU A 13 -6.89 0.61 32.51
C LEU A 13 -6.23 2.02 32.53
N LEU A 14 -5.26 2.27 33.41
CA LEU A 14 -4.70 3.61 33.64
C LEU A 14 -3.37 3.89 32.93
N THR A 15 -2.88 3.00 32.06
CA THR A 15 -1.77 3.35 31.15
C THR A 15 -2.30 4.11 29.94
N LEU A 16 -2.93 5.28 30.17
CA LEU A 16 -3.17 6.26 29.13
C LEU A 16 -1.80 6.75 28.67
N LYS A 17 -1.33 6.26 27.52
CA LYS A 17 -0.21 6.89 26.82
C LYS A 17 -0.70 8.29 26.44
N THR A 18 -0.29 9.30 27.19
CA THR A 18 -0.46 10.69 26.80
C THR A 18 0.34 10.90 25.53
N HIS A 19 -0.35 10.99 24.40
CA HIS A 19 0.30 11.25 23.12
C HIS A 19 0.76 12.69 23.15
N GLY A 20 2.07 12.90 22.99
CA GLY A 20 2.64 14.23 22.93
C GLY A 20 2.08 15.03 21.75
N GLN A 21 2.00 16.35 21.89
CA GLN A 21 1.64 17.21 20.77
C GLN A 21 2.80 17.20 19.76
N ILE A 22 2.52 16.77 18.54
CA ILE A 22 3.46 16.83 17.42
C ILE A 22 3.24 18.13 16.67
N THR A 23 4.28 18.95 16.56
CA THR A 23 4.25 20.20 15.78
C THR A 23 5.32 20.14 14.72
N VAL A 24 4.92 20.33 13.46
CA VAL A 24 5.84 20.42 12.31
C VAL A 24 5.89 21.87 11.87
N TYR A 25 7.09 22.44 11.77
CA TYR A 25 7.29 23.83 11.36
C TYR A 25 8.50 23.95 10.45
N GLN A 26 8.55 25.06 9.70
CA GLN A 26 9.68 25.45 8.87
C GLN A 26 10.28 26.71 9.45
N ASP A 27 11.60 26.75 9.58
CA ASP A 27 12.29 27.94 10.05
C ASP A 27 12.55 28.95 8.93
N GLU A 28 13.16 30.09 9.28
CA GLU A 28 13.48 31.17 8.33
C GLU A 28 14.45 30.74 7.21
N LYS A 29 15.21 29.66 7.41
CA LYS A 29 16.14 29.10 6.42
C LYS A 29 15.50 28.03 5.54
N GLY A 30 14.20 27.79 5.71
CA GLY A 30 13.45 26.78 4.97
C GLY A 30 13.65 25.35 5.50
N GLN A 31 14.32 25.16 6.63
CA GLN A 31 14.57 23.87 7.23
C GLN A 31 13.34 23.42 8.02
N ILE A 32 12.85 22.21 7.72
CA ILE A 32 11.69 21.63 8.39
C ILE A 32 12.13 20.89 9.65
N PHE A 33 11.41 21.13 10.74
CA PHE A 33 11.58 20.47 12.03
C PHE A 33 10.26 19.89 12.52
N THR A 34 10.37 18.84 13.32
CA THR A 34 9.25 18.26 14.05
C THR A 34 9.59 18.23 15.53
N THR A 35 8.77 18.86 16.36
CA THR A 35 8.88 18.76 17.81
C THR A 35 7.78 17.86 18.36
N SER A 36 8.15 17.03 19.33
CA SER A 36 7.23 16.21 20.11
C SER A 36 7.36 16.60 21.57
N ASP A 37 6.26 17.06 22.14
CA ASP A 37 6.21 17.49 23.54
C ASP A 37 5.65 16.35 24.39
N SER A 38 6.46 15.79 25.29
CA SER A 38 6.05 14.71 26.19
C SER A 38 6.03 15.20 27.64
N TYR A 39 4.98 14.85 28.36
CA TYR A 39 4.85 15.10 29.79
C TYR A 39 5.05 13.78 30.51
N SER A 40 6.17 13.62 31.24
CA SER A 40 6.39 12.40 32.00
C SER A 40 5.51 12.43 33.26
N THR A 41 4.62 11.44 33.39
CA THR A 41 3.85 11.19 34.62
C THR A 41 4.63 10.23 35.52
N GLY A 42 5.83 10.62 35.94
CA GLY A 42 6.61 9.85 36.90
C GLY A 42 6.01 9.98 38.30
N ARG A 43 5.78 8.84 38.98
CA ARG A 43 5.72 8.77 40.46
C ARG A 43 7.07 9.20 41.02
N GLN A 44 7.34 10.50 41.03
CA GLN A 44 8.49 11.08 41.71
C GLN A 44 7.97 11.91 42.88
N THR A 45 8.63 11.74 44.02
CA THR A 45 8.38 12.37 45.33
C THR A 45 8.56 13.88 45.34
N THR A 46 8.68 14.51 44.16
CA THR A 46 8.83 15.95 43.94
C THR A 46 7.81 16.38 42.89
N SER A 47 6.94 17.31 43.27
CA SER A 47 5.67 17.71 42.63
C SER A 47 5.77 18.46 41.29
N THR A 48 6.82 18.26 40.49
CA THR A 48 7.00 18.94 39.20
C THR A 48 7.05 17.93 38.06
N ALA A 49 6.01 17.92 37.22
CA ALA A 49 6.00 17.17 35.97
C ALA A 49 7.18 17.61 35.10
N SER A 50 8.03 16.67 34.68
CA SER A 50 9.13 16.97 33.76
C SER A 50 8.59 17.08 32.34
N TYR A 51 8.58 18.30 31.82
CA TYR A 51 8.31 18.59 30.41
C TYR A 51 9.55 18.21 29.59
N ILE A 52 9.37 17.34 28.59
CA ILE A 52 10.43 16.91 27.70
C ILE A 52 10.01 17.28 26.27
N LYS A 53 10.71 18.23 25.67
CA LYS A 53 10.58 18.58 24.25
C LYS A 53 11.69 17.92 23.46
N VAL A 54 11.32 17.10 22.48
CA VAL A 54 12.27 16.46 21.57
C VAL A 54 12.09 17.02 20.17
N THR A 55 13.19 17.44 19.53
CA THR A 55 13.19 17.93 18.16
C THR A 55 13.84 16.94 17.20
N PHE A 56 13.23 16.77 16.04
CA PHE A 56 13.76 16.00 14.92
C PHE A 56 13.86 16.88 13.68
N LEU A 57 14.87 16.62 12.85
CA LEU A 57 14.99 17.23 11.53
C LEU A 57 14.04 16.53 10.54
N GLY A 58 13.38 17.29 9.68
CA GLY A 58 12.42 16.76 8.71
C GLY A 58 11.01 16.62 9.31
N ASN A 59 10.16 15.85 8.62
CA ASN A 59 8.76 15.64 9.02
C ASN A 59 8.33 14.17 8.87
N PRO A 60 7.40 13.70 9.73
CA PRO A 60 6.89 12.33 9.65
C PRO A 60 5.79 12.16 8.58
N PHE A 61 5.35 13.23 7.93
CA PHE A 61 4.22 13.21 6.99
C PHE A 61 4.70 13.11 5.54
N PHE A 62 3.76 12.85 4.63
CA PHE A 62 4.04 12.75 3.19
C PHE A 62 4.49 14.08 2.58
N THR A 63 3.97 15.21 3.07
CA THR A 63 4.25 16.55 2.53
C THR A 63 4.40 17.59 3.63
N PHE A 64 4.99 18.73 3.28
CA PHE A 64 4.95 19.96 4.04
C PHE A 64 4.47 21.09 3.13
N PRO A 65 3.51 21.95 3.54
CA PRO A 65 2.74 21.92 4.79
C PRO A 65 1.99 20.61 5.04
N VAL A 66 1.80 20.22 6.31
CA VAL A 66 1.29 18.88 6.68
C VAL A 66 -0.14 18.64 6.19
N TRP A 67 -1.00 19.65 6.29
CA TRP A 67 -2.39 19.58 5.88
C TRP A 67 -2.52 20.07 4.44
N GLN A 68 -2.98 19.18 3.56
CA GLN A 68 -3.19 19.47 2.14
C GLN A 68 -4.63 19.14 1.77
N GLU A 69 -5.23 19.91 0.87
CA GLU A 69 -6.52 19.55 0.29
C GLU A 69 -6.40 18.23 -0.47
N GLY A 70 -7.40 17.36 -0.29
CA GLY A 70 -7.40 16.05 -0.92
C GLY A 70 -8.74 15.36 -0.86
N LYS A 71 -8.74 14.13 -1.37
CA LYS A 71 -9.95 13.31 -1.49
C LYS A 71 -9.76 11.97 -0.82
N VAL A 72 -10.82 11.45 -0.22
CA VAL A 72 -10.83 10.11 0.39
C VAL A 72 -12.02 9.32 -0.08
N GLN A 73 -11.83 8.01 -0.23
CA GLN A 73 -12.90 7.05 -0.43
C GLN A 73 -12.77 5.99 0.66
N LEU A 74 -13.78 5.86 1.52
CA LEU A 74 -13.73 4.99 2.70
C LEU A 74 -13.88 3.51 2.36
N ASP A 75 -14.73 3.19 1.38
CA ASP A 75 -15.06 1.85 0.92
C ASP A 75 -15.03 1.76 -0.62
N ARG A 76 -14.91 0.55 -1.18
CA ARG A 76 -14.79 0.34 -2.65
C ARG A 76 -15.95 0.92 -3.46
N SER A 77 -17.15 0.92 -2.90
CA SER A 77 -18.38 1.47 -3.49
C SER A 77 -18.66 2.92 -3.07
N GLY A 78 -17.82 3.47 -2.20
CA GLY A 78 -18.04 4.76 -1.57
C GLY A 78 -17.94 5.93 -2.53
N LYS A 79 -18.57 7.03 -2.14
CA LYS A 79 -18.32 8.32 -2.77
C LYS A 79 -16.98 8.88 -2.30
N GLU A 80 -16.33 9.64 -3.17
CA GLU A 80 -15.21 10.47 -2.76
C GLU A 80 -15.71 11.62 -1.89
N LEU A 81 -14.98 11.89 -0.80
CA LEU A 81 -15.21 12.99 0.12
C LEU A 81 -13.98 13.90 0.11
N ASP A 82 -14.21 15.20 0.00
CA ASP A 82 -13.15 16.20 0.10
C ASP A 82 -12.82 16.46 1.58
N CYS A 83 -11.54 16.49 1.92
CA CYS A 83 -11.08 16.91 3.24
C CYS A 83 -9.61 17.35 3.23
N GLN A 84 -9.17 18.03 4.29
CA GLN A 84 -7.74 18.29 4.48
C GLN A 84 -7.08 17.03 5.03
N LEU A 85 -6.09 16.53 4.31
CA LEU A 85 -5.39 15.30 4.60
C LEU A 85 -3.99 15.56 5.15
N ALA A 86 -3.61 14.70 6.09
CA ALA A 86 -2.23 14.51 6.49
C ALA A 86 -1.96 13.01 6.52
N TYR A 87 -0.99 12.53 5.73
CA TYR A 87 -0.60 11.12 5.70
C TYR A 87 0.69 10.93 6.49
N ASN A 88 0.61 10.30 7.66
CA ASN A 88 1.75 10.01 8.52
C ASN A 88 2.49 8.78 8.00
N LEU A 89 3.69 8.98 7.46
CA LEU A 89 4.51 7.92 6.88
C LEU A 89 5.21 7.04 7.93
N VAL A 90 5.21 7.42 9.21
CA VAL A 90 5.79 6.61 10.30
C VAL A 90 4.78 5.57 10.79
N THR A 91 3.53 5.99 11.00
CA THR A 91 2.46 5.11 11.51
C THR A 91 1.57 4.54 10.41
N SER A 92 1.70 5.03 9.16
CA SER A 92 0.77 4.76 8.05
C SER A 92 -0.67 5.21 8.32
N ASP A 93 -0.88 6.18 9.21
CA ASP A 93 -2.19 6.75 9.50
C ASP A 93 -2.55 7.86 8.51
N VAL A 94 -3.80 7.87 8.08
CA VAL A 94 -4.39 8.96 7.29
C VAL A 94 -5.26 9.78 8.22
N LEU A 95 -4.89 11.04 8.44
CA LEU A 95 -5.66 11.98 9.22
C LEU A 95 -6.44 12.89 8.28
N CYS A 96 -7.68 13.21 8.65
CA CYS A 96 -8.60 13.99 7.84
C CYS A 96 -9.33 15.03 8.72
N ARG A 97 -9.44 16.26 8.20
CA ARG A 97 -10.28 17.33 8.72
C ARG A 97 -11.37 17.63 7.70
N PHE A 98 -12.60 17.23 8.00
CA PHE A 98 -13.74 17.48 7.14
C PHE A 98 -14.17 18.94 7.22
N ALA A 99 -14.72 19.47 6.12
CA ALA A 99 -15.21 20.84 6.10
C ALA A 99 -16.28 21.06 7.19
N GLY A 100 -16.10 22.12 7.99
CA GLY A 100 -16.99 22.45 9.10
C GLY A 100 -16.69 21.70 10.41
N ASP A 101 -15.76 20.76 10.43
CA ASP A 101 -15.26 20.13 11.65
C ASP A 101 -13.87 20.67 12.01
N SER A 102 -13.68 20.99 13.29
CA SER A 102 -12.37 21.39 13.82
C SER A 102 -11.55 20.19 14.33
N ALA A 103 -12.21 19.06 14.55
CA ALA A 103 -11.58 17.85 15.04
C ALA A 103 -10.77 17.15 13.95
N VAL A 104 -9.60 16.65 14.33
CA VAL A 104 -8.81 15.75 13.49
C VAL A 104 -9.30 14.33 13.71
N THR A 105 -9.63 13.63 12.62
CA THR A 105 -10.02 12.22 12.67
C THR A 105 -8.97 11.35 12.00
N ILE A 106 -8.63 10.21 12.62
CA ILE A 106 -7.83 9.16 11.98
C ILE A 106 -8.81 8.26 11.23
N ILE A 107 -8.60 8.11 9.93
CA ILE A 107 -9.47 7.35 9.04
C ILE A 107 -8.68 6.22 8.36
N THR A 108 -9.41 5.24 7.84
CA THR A 108 -8.84 4.08 7.15
C THR A 108 -9.44 3.95 5.75
N PRO A 109 -9.15 4.90 4.84
CA PRO A 109 -9.71 4.87 3.50
C PRO A 109 -9.28 3.64 2.71
N GLU A 110 -10.10 3.24 1.73
CA GLU A 110 -9.69 2.32 0.68
C GLU A 110 -8.70 3.01 -0.27
N ARG A 111 -8.95 4.29 -0.59
CA ARG A 111 -8.03 5.14 -1.35
C ARG A 111 -8.11 6.60 -0.93
N PHE A 112 -7.04 7.34 -1.12
CA PHE A 112 -7.02 8.79 -0.93
C PHE A 112 -6.02 9.47 -1.87
N THR A 113 -6.19 10.77 -2.08
CA THR A 113 -5.35 11.54 -3.00
C THR A 113 -4.84 12.81 -2.33
N ILE A 114 -3.53 13.02 -2.37
CA ILE A 114 -2.84 14.24 -1.91
C ILE A 114 -1.90 14.70 -3.02
N ASN A 115 -1.96 15.98 -3.43
CA ASN A 115 -1.10 16.54 -4.49
C ASN A 115 -1.06 15.68 -5.77
N ASN A 116 -2.23 15.30 -6.29
CA ASN A 116 -2.41 14.41 -7.45
C ASN A 116 -1.80 13.00 -7.31
N THR A 117 -1.27 12.64 -6.14
CA THR A 117 -0.77 11.30 -5.86
C THR A 117 -1.88 10.51 -5.20
N THR A 118 -2.38 9.48 -5.90
CA THR A 118 -3.39 8.57 -5.36
C THR A 118 -2.71 7.42 -4.64
N PHE A 119 -3.13 7.19 -3.40
CA PHE A 119 -2.73 6.10 -2.54
C PHE A 119 -3.89 5.12 -2.39
N VAL A 120 -3.61 3.84 -2.57
CA VAL A 120 -4.58 2.74 -2.46
C VAL A 120 -4.12 1.81 -1.37
N ARG A 121 -5.06 1.40 -0.51
CA ARG A 121 -4.82 0.42 0.55
C ARG A 121 -4.72 -0.96 -0.08
N LEU A 122 -3.62 -1.65 0.18
CA LEU A 122 -3.52 -3.09 -0.06
C LEU A 122 -3.57 -3.79 1.28
N GLN A 123 -4.58 -4.64 1.48
CA GLN A 123 -4.70 -5.45 2.68
C GLN A 123 -3.68 -6.58 2.58
N ASN A 124 -2.72 -6.57 3.48
CA ASN A 124 -1.73 -7.62 3.60
C ASN A 124 -1.84 -8.23 5.00
N SER A 125 -1.69 -9.54 5.07
CA SER A 125 -1.61 -10.27 6.34
C SER A 125 -0.27 -11.02 6.40
N ILE A 126 0.52 -10.79 7.44
CA ILE A 126 1.70 -11.59 7.76
C ILE A 126 1.45 -12.20 9.13
N ALA A 127 1.55 -13.52 9.24
CA ALA A 127 1.38 -14.24 10.51
C ALA A 127 0.05 -13.93 11.23
N GLY A 128 -1.03 -13.69 10.47
CA GLY A 128 -2.35 -13.35 11.02
C GLY A 128 -2.49 -11.90 11.54
N LEU A 129 -1.43 -11.09 11.47
CA LEU A 129 -1.48 -9.67 11.76
C LEU A 129 -1.79 -8.90 10.47
N GLU A 130 -2.91 -8.18 10.48
CA GLU A 130 -3.24 -7.24 9.41
C GLU A 130 -2.40 -5.98 9.58
N TYR A 131 -1.57 -5.69 8.57
CA TYR A 131 -0.90 -4.40 8.49
C TYR A 131 -1.45 -3.62 7.30
N ARG A 132 -1.63 -2.32 7.53
CA ARG A 132 -2.16 -1.40 6.54
C ARG A 132 -0.99 -0.73 5.87
N THR A 133 -0.85 -0.95 4.56
CA THR A 133 0.14 -0.24 3.76
C THR A 133 -0.57 0.38 2.59
N TYR A 134 -0.34 1.67 2.40
CA TYR A 134 -0.82 2.39 1.23
C TYR A 134 0.27 2.45 0.17
N PHE A 135 -0.16 2.27 -1.07
CA PHE A 135 0.70 2.27 -2.24
C PHE A 135 0.18 3.29 -3.24
N SER A 136 1.08 4.05 -3.85
CA SER A 136 0.75 4.82 -5.03
C SER A 136 1.06 4.03 -6.30
N ILE A 137 0.19 4.12 -7.30
CA ILE A 137 0.40 3.48 -8.59
C ILE A 137 1.25 4.40 -9.46
N LEU A 138 2.44 3.95 -9.86
CA LEU A 138 3.32 4.69 -10.78
C LEU A 138 3.08 4.31 -12.24
N HIS A 139 2.63 3.07 -12.49
CA HIS A 139 2.27 2.60 -13.81
C HIS A 139 1.11 1.61 -13.70
N ASN A 140 0.08 1.81 -14.52
CA ASN A 140 -1.18 1.06 -14.48
C ASN A 140 -1.44 0.34 -15.81
N GLY A 141 -0.68 -0.72 -16.07
CA GLY A 141 -0.83 -1.61 -17.23
C GLY A 141 -1.21 -3.04 -16.83
N PRO A 142 -1.14 -4.01 -17.77
CA PRO A 142 -1.21 -5.44 -17.47
C PRO A 142 -0.23 -5.86 -16.37
N THR A 143 0.97 -5.27 -16.38
CA THR A 143 1.89 -5.29 -15.25
C THR A 143 1.85 -3.93 -14.55
N LYS A 144 1.58 -3.89 -13.25
CA LYS A 144 1.51 -2.65 -12.46
C LYS A 144 2.81 -2.40 -11.72
N LEU A 145 3.21 -1.13 -11.65
CA LEU A 145 4.28 -0.66 -10.77
C LEU A 145 3.69 0.12 -9.61
N TRP A 146 3.92 -0.39 -8.40
CA TRP A 146 3.48 0.20 -7.15
C TRP A 146 4.68 0.83 -6.43
N MET A 147 4.39 1.88 -5.66
CA MET A 147 5.36 2.55 -4.79
C MET A 147 4.78 2.65 -3.37
N SER A 148 5.57 2.24 -2.39
CA SER A 148 5.27 2.41 -0.97
C SER A 148 6.28 3.39 -0.36
N LEU A 149 5.77 4.29 0.47
CA LEU A 149 6.55 5.28 1.21
C LEU A 149 6.45 4.97 2.69
N ASN A 150 7.58 5.00 3.40
CA ASN A 150 7.66 4.87 4.84
C ASN A 150 8.67 5.89 5.38
N SER A 151 8.42 6.47 6.54
CA SER A 151 9.38 7.37 7.20
C SER A 151 9.92 6.72 8.46
N GLN A 152 11.22 6.87 8.68
CA GLN A 152 11.87 6.39 9.90
C GLN A 152 12.84 7.43 10.45
N ILE A 153 13.00 7.42 11.77
CA ILE A 153 14.00 8.25 12.44
C ILE A 153 15.35 7.55 12.33
N GLU A 154 16.34 8.28 11.83
CA GLU A 154 17.72 7.82 11.75
C GLU A 154 18.65 8.78 12.49
N PRO A 155 19.84 8.31 12.92
CA PRO A 155 20.91 9.19 13.37
C PRO A 155 21.29 10.17 12.26
N ARG A 156 21.69 11.38 12.69
CA ARG A 156 22.26 12.37 11.78
C ARG A 156 23.68 11.93 11.37
N ASN A 157 24.06 12.19 10.13
CA ASN A 157 25.47 12.04 9.72
C ASN A 157 26.28 13.29 10.09
N SER A 158 27.61 13.22 9.99
CA SER A 158 28.49 14.33 10.39
C SER A 158 28.22 15.63 9.65
N ALA A 159 27.85 15.57 8.36
CA ALA A 159 27.52 16.77 7.59
C ALA A 159 26.22 17.43 8.09
N GLU A 160 25.20 16.62 8.43
CA GLU A 160 23.95 17.09 9.01
C GLU A 160 24.15 17.66 10.42
N GLU A 161 25.01 17.04 11.23
CA GLU A 161 25.39 17.58 12.56
C GLU A 161 26.08 18.94 12.45
N ILE A 162 27.06 19.08 11.54
CA ILE A 162 27.75 20.36 11.29
C ILE A 162 26.73 21.40 10.81
N LYS A 163 25.89 21.04 9.83
CA LYS A 163 24.86 21.95 9.30
C LYS A 163 23.83 22.36 10.36
N THR A 164 23.62 21.58 11.42
CA THR A 164 22.63 21.89 12.46
C THR A 164 23.27 22.35 13.78
N SER A 165 24.60 22.51 13.81
CA SER A 165 25.36 22.89 15.00
C SER A 165 25.02 24.27 15.58
N TYR A 166 24.46 25.17 14.77
CA TYR A 166 24.02 26.48 15.24
C TYR A 166 22.68 26.43 16.00
N TYR A 167 21.91 25.35 15.91
CA TYR A 167 20.68 25.15 16.68
C TYR A 167 20.97 24.50 18.04
N LYS A 168 21.84 25.11 18.84
CA LYS A 168 22.27 24.55 20.14
C LYS A 168 21.10 24.33 21.10
N ASP A 169 20.06 25.16 20.99
CA ASP A 169 18.90 25.14 21.88
C ASP A 169 17.85 24.08 21.50
N LEU A 170 17.91 23.52 20.29
CA LEU A 170 16.84 22.64 19.77
C LEU A 170 17.00 21.16 20.16
N ASN A 171 18.12 20.76 20.78
CA ASN A 171 18.39 19.37 21.18
C ASN A 171 17.94 18.32 20.13
N ILE A 172 18.46 18.43 18.90
CA ILE A 172 18.00 17.62 17.77
C ILE A 172 18.43 16.16 17.95
N GLN A 173 17.47 15.26 18.15
CA GLN A 173 17.73 13.84 18.46
C GLN A 173 17.91 12.95 17.22
N GLY A 174 17.48 13.40 16.04
CA GLY A 174 17.57 12.60 14.82
C GLY A 174 16.97 13.29 13.60
N ILE A 175 16.87 12.54 12.50
CA ILE A 175 16.28 12.99 11.23
C ILE A 175 15.24 11.99 10.73
N TYR A 176 14.10 12.49 10.26
CA TYR A 176 13.13 11.70 9.51
C TYR A 176 13.64 11.47 8.08
N ARG A 177 13.78 10.21 7.68
CA ARG A 177 14.09 9.82 6.30
C ARG A 177 12.95 9.03 5.68
N ILE A 178 12.48 9.51 4.55
CA ILE A 178 11.53 8.79 3.71
C ILE A 178 12.29 7.71 2.94
N LYS A 179 11.82 6.47 3.09
CA LYS A 179 12.24 5.30 2.32
C LYS A 179 11.17 4.95 1.32
N THR A 180 11.59 4.78 0.08
CA THR A 180 10.72 4.36 -1.02
C THR A 180 11.00 2.91 -1.38
N LYS A 181 9.94 2.11 -1.50
CA LYS A 181 10.00 0.73 -1.98
C LYS A 181 9.12 0.59 -3.21
N TYR A 182 9.58 -0.20 -4.18
CA TYR A 182 8.85 -0.43 -5.43
C TYR A 182 8.39 -1.89 -5.51
N TYR A 183 7.24 -2.11 -6.11
CA TYR A 183 6.68 -3.45 -6.26
C TYR A 183 6.12 -3.64 -7.66
N ILE A 184 6.36 -4.81 -8.25
CA ILE A 184 5.83 -5.20 -9.55
C ILE A 184 4.71 -6.21 -9.31
N GLN A 185 3.55 -5.96 -9.92
CA GLN A 185 2.41 -6.86 -9.90
C GLN A 185 2.09 -7.30 -11.33
N LYS A 186 2.25 -8.57 -11.65
CA LYS A 186 1.89 -9.13 -12.97
C LYS A 186 0.44 -9.59 -12.96
N GLY A 187 -0.41 -8.99 -13.79
CA GLY A 187 -1.85 -9.29 -13.81
C GLY A 187 -2.51 -9.12 -12.43
N GLU A 188 -3.28 -10.12 -12.03
CA GLU A 188 -3.93 -10.17 -10.71
C GLU A 188 -3.08 -10.87 -9.62
N GLY A 189 -1.81 -11.14 -9.90
CA GLY A 189 -0.89 -11.75 -8.93
C GLY A 189 -0.59 -10.83 -7.74
N GLU A 190 0.14 -11.34 -6.75
CA GLU A 190 0.60 -10.52 -5.62
C GLU A 190 1.74 -9.56 -6.03
N PRO A 191 1.75 -8.30 -5.54
CA PRO A 191 2.87 -7.39 -5.75
C PRO A 191 4.17 -7.91 -5.12
N ARG A 192 5.23 -8.02 -5.92
CA ARG A 192 6.56 -8.46 -5.46
C ARG A 192 7.51 -7.28 -5.33
N LEU A 193 8.22 -7.22 -4.22
CA LEU A 193 9.23 -6.19 -3.97
C LEU A 193 10.31 -6.24 -5.06
N VAL A 194 10.61 -5.10 -5.66
CA VAL A 194 11.70 -4.92 -6.61
C VAL A 194 12.61 -3.79 -6.13
N ASN A 195 13.92 -4.00 -6.26
CA ASN A 195 14.89 -2.95 -6.04
C ASN A 195 15.27 -2.32 -7.39
N LEU A 196 15.80 -1.11 -7.35
CA LEU A 196 16.24 -0.36 -8.52
C LEU A 196 17.56 -0.90 -9.12
N SER A 197 17.68 -2.22 -9.30
CA SER A 197 18.85 -2.88 -9.89
C SER A 197 18.45 -3.82 -11.02
N LYS A 198 19.30 -3.88 -12.06
CA LYS A 198 19.08 -4.72 -13.25
C LYS A 198 18.84 -6.19 -12.89
N LYS A 199 19.68 -6.76 -12.01
CA LYS A 199 19.57 -8.16 -11.59
C LYS A 199 18.20 -8.49 -11.03
N LEU A 200 17.74 -7.72 -10.04
CA LEU A 200 16.47 -7.99 -9.37
C LEU A 200 15.26 -7.71 -10.28
N LEU A 201 15.41 -6.80 -11.23
CA LEU A 201 14.39 -6.57 -12.25
C LEU A 201 14.29 -7.76 -13.23
N LEU A 202 15.43 -8.31 -13.67
CA LEU A 202 15.46 -9.52 -14.49
C LEU A 202 14.91 -10.73 -13.73
N ASP A 203 15.22 -10.88 -12.45
CA ASP A 203 14.64 -11.93 -11.60
C ASP A 203 13.11 -11.78 -11.49
N ALA A 204 12.59 -10.54 -11.38
CA ALA A 204 11.15 -10.28 -11.40
C ALA A 204 10.49 -10.64 -12.73
N PHE A 205 11.24 -10.57 -13.84
CA PHE A 205 10.81 -10.93 -15.20
C PHE A 205 11.51 -12.18 -15.73
N ALA A 206 11.75 -13.19 -14.87
CA ALA A 206 12.51 -14.38 -15.22
C ALA A 206 12.04 -15.09 -16.50
N ASP A 207 10.73 -15.04 -16.77
CA ASP A 207 10.09 -15.61 -17.97
C ASP A 207 10.50 -14.92 -19.29
N GLN A 208 10.95 -13.67 -19.23
CA GLN A 208 11.38 -12.87 -20.39
C GLN A 208 12.78 -12.26 -20.18
N ALA A 209 13.57 -12.79 -19.23
CA ALA A 209 14.82 -12.18 -18.79
C ALA A 209 15.84 -12.04 -19.94
N ALA A 210 16.00 -13.07 -20.77
CA ALA A 210 16.94 -13.05 -21.90
C ALA A 210 16.61 -11.95 -22.92
N ALA A 211 15.32 -11.72 -23.19
CA ALA A 211 14.88 -10.68 -24.12
C ALA A 211 15.05 -9.27 -23.52
N LEU A 212 14.88 -9.14 -22.20
CA LEU A 212 15.00 -7.87 -21.47
C LEU A 212 16.45 -7.48 -21.14
N GLU A 213 17.38 -8.44 -21.10
CA GLU A 213 18.75 -8.21 -20.64
C GLU A 213 19.46 -7.08 -21.39
N SER A 214 19.29 -7.01 -22.72
CA SER A 214 19.88 -5.95 -23.55
C SER A 214 19.14 -4.60 -23.47
N LYS A 215 17.92 -4.60 -22.94
CA LYS A 215 17.04 -3.42 -22.85
C LYS A 215 17.15 -2.70 -21.52
N ILE A 216 17.59 -3.39 -20.47
CA ILE A 216 17.76 -2.81 -19.14
C ILE A 216 19.20 -2.30 -18.97
N PRO A 217 19.40 -1.01 -18.63
CA PRO A 217 20.74 -0.47 -18.46
C PRO A 217 21.43 -1.05 -17.22
N SER A 218 22.76 -1.14 -17.25
CA SER A 218 23.55 -1.70 -16.13
C SER A 218 23.83 -0.68 -15.00
N ARG A 219 23.47 0.60 -15.18
CA ARG A 219 23.57 1.62 -14.13
C ARG A 219 22.48 1.44 -13.06
N GLN A 220 22.57 2.22 -11.99
CA GLN A 220 21.46 2.36 -11.03
C GLN A 220 20.18 2.76 -11.77
N LEU A 221 19.12 1.99 -11.57
CA LEU A 221 17.85 2.23 -12.26
C LEU A 221 17.08 3.36 -11.59
N THR A 222 16.31 4.06 -12.41
CA THR A 222 15.30 5.03 -11.99
C THR A 222 13.91 4.41 -12.11
N PRO A 223 12.87 5.00 -11.52
CA PRO A 223 11.49 4.55 -11.72
C PRO A 223 11.10 4.50 -13.20
N ASN A 224 11.55 5.46 -14.02
CA ASN A 224 11.26 5.47 -15.46
C ASN A 224 11.91 4.29 -16.19
N ASP A 225 13.13 3.91 -15.82
CA ASP A 225 13.78 2.72 -16.40
C ASP A 225 12.99 1.43 -16.12
N ILE A 226 12.34 1.35 -14.94
CA ILE A 226 11.46 0.22 -14.59
C ILE A 226 10.19 0.25 -15.43
N ILE A 227 9.58 1.43 -15.63
CA ILE A 227 8.39 1.60 -16.46
C ILE A 227 8.69 1.20 -17.91
N ASP A 228 9.84 1.61 -18.45
CA ASP A 228 10.26 1.24 -19.80
C ASP A 228 10.46 -0.27 -19.93
N ALA A 229 11.10 -0.91 -18.95
CA ALA A 229 11.25 -2.36 -18.91
C ALA A 229 9.90 -3.09 -18.82
N ILE A 230 8.95 -2.57 -18.02
CA ILE A 230 7.58 -3.10 -17.93
C ILE A 230 6.88 -3.01 -19.29
N ASN A 231 6.98 -1.88 -19.98
CA ASN A 231 6.35 -1.71 -21.29
C ASN A 231 6.90 -2.70 -22.33
N VAL A 232 8.20 -2.95 -22.32
CA VAL A 232 8.84 -3.96 -23.18
C VAL A 232 8.35 -5.36 -22.79
N TYR A 233 8.34 -5.68 -21.50
CA TYR A 233 7.84 -6.97 -20.99
C TYR A 233 6.40 -7.23 -21.43
N ASP A 234 5.49 -6.28 -21.20
CA ASP A 234 4.08 -6.41 -21.55
C ASP A 234 3.89 -6.58 -23.07
N SER A 235 4.74 -5.94 -23.88
CA SER A 235 4.73 -6.12 -25.35
C SER A 235 5.19 -7.52 -25.77
N LEU A 236 6.21 -8.07 -25.12
CA LEU A 236 6.70 -9.43 -25.37
C LEU A 236 5.66 -10.49 -24.98
N VAL A 237 5.07 -10.35 -23.79
CA VAL A 237 4.01 -11.24 -23.30
C VAL A 237 2.78 -11.17 -24.22
N LEU A 238 2.42 -9.98 -24.71
CA LEU A 238 1.32 -9.85 -25.66
C LEU A 238 1.62 -10.53 -27.00
N ALA A 239 2.86 -10.44 -27.50
CA ALA A 239 3.27 -11.12 -28.74
C ALA A 239 3.24 -12.64 -28.58
N GLU A 240 3.74 -13.16 -27.46
CA GLU A 240 3.69 -14.59 -27.12
C GLU A 240 2.24 -15.09 -26.96
N ARG A 241 1.36 -14.33 -26.30
CA ARG A 241 -0.06 -14.68 -26.21
C ARG A 241 -0.76 -14.75 -27.57
N LYS A 242 -0.33 -13.96 -28.54
CA LYS A 242 -0.88 -14.01 -29.90
C LYS A 242 -0.39 -15.23 -30.68
N SER A 243 0.80 -15.74 -30.39
CA SER A 243 1.32 -16.96 -31.03
C SER A 243 0.80 -18.24 -30.38
N LEU A 244 0.35 -18.18 -29.12
CA LEU A 244 -0.32 -19.30 -28.47
C LEU A 244 -1.69 -19.58 -29.12
N ALA A 245 -1.90 -20.84 -29.51
CA ALA A 245 -3.21 -21.30 -29.95
C ALA A 245 -4.21 -21.11 -28.81
N HIS A 246 -5.25 -20.30 -29.05
CA HIS A 246 -6.33 -20.15 -28.08
C HIS A 246 -7.00 -21.51 -27.90
N LEU A 247 -6.90 -22.13 -26.73
CA LEU A 247 -7.62 -23.36 -26.38
C LEU A 247 -9.13 -23.22 -26.64
N SER A 248 -9.66 -21.99 -26.53
CA SER A 248 -11.04 -21.65 -26.87
C SER A 248 -11.36 -21.67 -28.37
N LYS A 249 -10.39 -21.93 -29.25
CA LYS A 249 -10.58 -22.17 -30.69
C LYS A 249 -10.38 -23.64 -31.04
N GLU A 250 -9.80 -24.43 -30.16
CA GLU A 250 -9.67 -25.87 -30.34
C GLU A 250 -11.00 -26.57 -30.05
N GLU A 251 -11.56 -27.21 -31.07
CA GLU A 251 -12.87 -27.85 -30.96
C GLU A 251 -12.84 -29.07 -30.04
N LEU A 252 -11.72 -29.81 -30.02
CA LEU A 252 -11.52 -30.94 -29.12
C LEU A 252 -11.51 -30.50 -27.65
N PHE A 253 -10.80 -29.42 -27.34
CA PHE A 253 -10.77 -28.85 -25.99
C PHE A 253 -12.17 -28.40 -25.56
N LYS A 254 -12.92 -27.69 -26.41
CA LYS A 254 -14.31 -27.30 -26.13
C LYS A 254 -15.21 -28.48 -25.82
N LYS A 255 -15.20 -29.50 -26.68
CA LYS A 255 -16.04 -30.71 -26.50
C LYS A 255 -15.67 -31.43 -25.21
N THR A 256 -14.38 -31.56 -24.93
CA THR A 256 -13.88 -32.19 -23.70
C THR A 256 -14.30 -31.41 -22.45
N LEU A 257 -14.14 -30.09 -22.46
CA LEU A 257 -14.54 -29.23 -21.35
C LEU A 257 -16.06 -29.27 -21.12
N GLN A 258 -16.86 -29.15 -22.18
CA GLN A 258 -18.32 -29.23 -22.11
C GLN A 258 -18.81 -30.57 -21.55
N ALA A 259 -18.18 -31.69 -21.93
CA ALA A 259 -18.53 -33.01 -21.40
C ALA A 259 -18.21 -33.17 -19.90
N LYS A 260 -17.31 -32.35 -19.35
CA LYS A 260 -16.91 -32.39 -17.93
C LYS A 260 -17.66 -31.38 -17.06
N ILE A 261 -18.23 -30.33 -17.65
CA ILE A 261 -19.03 -29.35 -16.92
C ILE A 261 -20.37 -29.99 -16.56
N THR A 262 -20.62 -30.17 -15.26
CA THR A 262 -21.91 -30.64 -14.74
C THR A 262 -22.79 -29.46 -14.38
N TYR A 263 -23.94 -29.35 -15.03
CA TYR A 263 -24.94 -28.34 -14.70
C TYR A 263 -25.81 -28.82 -13.53
N PRO A 264 -25.90 -28.10 -12.39
CA PRO A 264 -26.75 -28.52 -11.30
C PRO A 264 -28.22 -28.54 -11.73
N GLY A 265 -28.89 -29.68 -11.60
CA GLY A 265 -30.25 -29.87 -12.12
C GLY A 265 -31.29 -28.90 -11.56
N TRP A 266 -31.10 -28.41 -10.33
CA TRP A 266 -32.00 -27.42 -9.72
C TRP A 266 -31.91 -26.04 -10.39
N VAL A 267 -30.71 -25.64 -10.87
CA VAL A 267 -30.49 -24.36 -11.58
C VAL A 267 -31.18 -24.41 -12.94
N GLY A 268 -31.06 -25.53 -13.65
CA GLY A 268 -31.68 -25.74 -14.97
C GLY A 268 -33.20 -25.70 -14.91
N LYS A 269 -33.81 -26.31 -13.88
CA LYS A 269 -35.26 -26.27 -13.67
C LYS A 269 -35.80 -24.86 -13.41
N GLN A 270 -34.95 -23.96 -12.92
CA GLN A 270 -35.32 -22.57 -12.64
C GLN A 270 -35.02 -21.62 -13.82
N GLY A 271 -34.48 -22.13 -14.94
CA GLY A 271 -34.09 -21.30 -16.08
C GLY A 271 -32.99 -20.30 -15.75
N ILE A 272 -32.22 -20.55 -14.69
CA ILE A 272 -31.08 -19.71 -14.33
C ILE A 272 -29.94 -20.11 -15.27
N TYR A 273 -29.25 -19.11 -15.82
CA TYR A 273 -28.05 -19.27 -16.64
C TYR A 273 -26.97 -18.30 -16.14
N GLY A 274 -25.70 -18.67 -16.32
CA GLY A 274 -24.58 -17.84 -15.93
C GLY A 274 -23.36 -18.07 -16.81
N ARG A 275 -22.46 -17.09 -16.84
CA ARG A 275 -21.11 -17.26 -17.40
C ARG A 275 -20.13 -17.37 -16.24
N VAL A 276 -19.26 -18.37 -16.28
CA VAL A 276 -18.18 -18.55 -15.32
C VAL A 276 -16.87 -18.28 -16.03
N TYR A 277 -16.07 -17.38 -15.47
CA TYR A 277 -14.71 -17.13 -15.92
C TYR A 277 -13.77 -17.90 -14.99
N ALA A 278 -13.09 -18.91 -15.54
CA ALA A 278 -12.16 -19.76 -14.80
C ALA A 278 -10.75 -19.61 -15.39
N GLY A 279 -9.78 -19.35 -14.52
CA GLY A 279 -8.36 -19.39 -14.84
C GLY A 279 -7.72 -20.64 -14.27
N PHE A 280 -6.93 -21.34 -15.07
CA PHE A 280 -6.10 -22.46 -14.63
C PHE A 280 -4.75 -22.38 -15.31
N ASP A 281 -3.72 -22.78 -14.59
CA ASP A 281 -2.38 -22.93 -15.13
C ASP A 281 -2.13 -24.41 -15.40
N VAL A 282 -1.46 -24.72 -16.50
CA VAL A 282 -1.02 -26.08 -16.84
C VAL A 282 0.49 -26.12 -16.74
N ASP A 283 1.03 -27.00 -15.92
CA ASP A 283 2.47 -27.15 -15.77
C ASP A 283 3.10 -27.89 -16.96
N SER A 284 4.43 -27.98 -16.98
CA SER A 284 5.17 -28.68 -18.03
C SER A 284 4.91 -30.19 -18.09
N GLN A 285 4.27 -30.77 -17.07
CA GLN A 285 3.86 -32.17 -17.03
C GLN A 285 2.40 -32.36 -17.48
N GLY A 286 1.73 -31.28 -17.88
CA GLY A 286 0.32 -31.31 -18.29
C GLY A 286 -0.66 -31.37 -17.11
N GLN A 287 -0.21 -31.20 -15.87
CA GLN A 287 -1.12 -31.11 -14.73
C GLN A 287 -1.67 -29.70 -14.62
N SER A 288 -3.00 -29.61 -14.45
CA SER A 288 -3.67 -28.33 -14.28
C SER A 288 -3.85 -28.00 -12.81
N LYS A 289 -3.43 -26.80 -12.40
CA LYS A 289 -3.75 -26.22 -11.10
C LYS A 289 -4.70 -25.04 -11.30
N MET A 290 -5.83 -25.07 -10.61
CA MET A 290 -6.79 -23.99 -10.68
C MET A 290 -6.20 -22.74 -10.00
N SER A 291 -6.06 -21.64 -10.76
CA SER A 291 -5.36 -20.44 -10.30
C SER A 291 -6.30 -19.35 -9.81
N SER A 292 -7.55 -19.32 -10.30
CA SER A 292 -8.60 -18.46 -9.73
C SER A 292 -10.02 -18.79 -10.24
N PHE A 293 -11.03 -18.53 -9.40
CA PHE A 293 -12.41 -18.29 -9.85
C PHE A 293 -12.63 -16.79 -9.95
N LEU A 294 -12.93 -16.28 -11.14
CA LEU A 294 -13.51 -14.95 -11.27
C LEU A 294 -15.01 -15.10 -11.04
N VAL A 295 -15.46 -14.64 -9.87
CA VAL A 295 -16.88 -14.61 -9.49
C VAL A 295 -17.64 -13.85 -10.59
N PRO A 296 -18.78 -14.36 -11.09
CA PRO A 296 -19.56 -13.64 -12.09
C PRO A 296 -20.00 -12.29 -11.53
N ILE A 297 -19.51 -11.21 -12.15
CA ILE A 297 -20.13 -9.90 -12.04
C ILE A 297 -21.43 -9.99 -12.83
N MET A 298 -22.56 -9.95 -12.11
CA MET A 298 -23.93 -9.74 -12.62
C MET A 298 -24.64 -11.00 -13.18
N LEU A 299 -25.44 -11.62 -12.32
CA LEU A 299 -26.60 -12.43 -12.70
C LEU A 299 -27.63 -11.50 -13.37
N VAL A 300 -27.62 -11.44 -14.70
CA VAL A 300 -28.75 -10.88 -15.45
C VAL A 300 -29.80 -11.98 -15.59
N LEU A 301 -30.86 -11.91 -14.79
CA LEU A 301 -32.09 -12.66 -15.02
C LEU A 301 -32.75 -12.11 -16.29
N ASP A 302 -32.34 -12.60 -17.47
CA ASP A 302 -33.11 -12.38 -18.69
C ASP A 302 -34.27 -13.38 -18.72
N LEU A 303 -35.39 -12.98 -18.11
CA LEU A 303 -36.68 -13.67 -18.20
C LEU A 303 -37.27 -13.47 -19.60
N ARG A 304 -36.66 -14.06 -20.63
CA ARG A 304 -37.34 -14.30 -21.91
C ARG A 304 -37.56 -15.79 -22.08
N ARG A 305 -38.76 -16.22 -21.68
CA ARG A 305 -39.37 -17.49 -22.10
C ARG A 305 -39.32 -17.57 -23.64
N ARG A 306 -38.72 -18.65 -24.15
CA ARG A 306 -39.14 -19.24 -25.43
C ARG A 306 -40.18 -20.31 -25.12
#